data_AF-A0AAE4CTF1-F1
#
_entry.id   AF-A0AAE4CTF1-F1
#
_cell.length_a   1.000
_cell.length_b   1.000
_cell.length_c   1.000
_cell.angle_alpha   90.00
_cell.angle_beta   90.00
_cell.angle_gamma   90.00
#
_symmetry.space_group_name_H-M   'P 1'
#
loop_
_entity.id
_entity.type
_entity.pdbx_description
1 polymer ?
#
loop_
_entity_poly.entity_id
_entity_poly.type
_entity_poly.pdbx_seq_one_letter_code
_entity_poly.pdbx_strand_id
1 'polypeptide(L)'
;MGSVCHFTVLERAPGAAEYVRDNHLTVSVNPETGYGALMWCVSDRVAAERGGVFGRVWLSDNPIPPDADPEVVADPGDGMLFDPGSTLPLSSVRAALAEFCRVRSGERPQGIAWVPGDLRGRRSDRRHERPVTAAGDYSSPWV
;
A
#
# COMPACT_ATOMS: atom_id res chain seq x y z
N MET A 1 4.02 1.01 -22.90
CA MET A 1 4.99 1.10 -21.80
C MET A 1 4.39 2.08 -20.83
N GLY A 2 3.70 1.57 -19.81
CA GLY A 2 2.84 2.37 -18.95
C GLY A 2 3.61 3.37 -18.10
N SER A 3 3.13 4.60 -18.02
CA SER A 3 3.74 5.62 -17.15
C SER A 3 3.29 5.40 -15.70
N VAL A 4 4.06 4.65 -14.91
CA VAL A 4 3.79 4.49 -13.47
C VAL A 4 4.36 5.69 -12.72
N CYS A 5 3.57 6.30 -11.84
CA CYS A 5 4.07 7.30 -10.89
C CYS A 5 3.89 6.76 -9.46
N HIS A 6 4.99 6.72 -8.70
CA HIS A 6 5.02 6.31 -7.30
C HIS A 6 5.60 7.43 -6.46
N PHE A 7 4.95 7.77 -5.36
CA PHE A 7 5.45 8.74 -4.42
C PHE A 7 5.08 8.38 -2.99
N THR A 8 5.93 8.81 -2.06
CA THR A 8 5.73 8.64 -0.63
C THR A 8 5.62 10.00 0.02
N VAL A 9 4.55 10.22 0.77
CA VAL A 9 4.39 11.40 1.61
C VAL A 9 4.64 11.00 3.05
N LEU A 10 5.56 11.74 3.68
CA LEU A 10 5.97 11.56 5.06
C LEU A 10 5.43 12.71 5.89
N GLU A 11 4.92 12.38 7.07
CA GLU A 11 4.66 13.37 8.09
C GLU A 11 5.68 13.23 9.22
N ARG A 12 6.23 14.36 9.67
CA ARG A 12 7.23 14.40 10.74
C ARG A 12 6.67 15.13 11.94
N ALA A 13 6.73 14.50 13.11
CA ALA A 13 6.46 15.17 14.37
C ALA A 13 7.55 16.25 14.65
N PRO A 14 7.16 17.48 15.02
CA PRO A 14 8.11 18.52 15.38
C PRO A 14 9.02 18.05 16.53
N GLY A 15 10.34 18.17 16.36
CA GLY A 15 11.32 17.84 17.41
C GLY A 15 11.76 16.37 17.47
N ALA A 16 11.35 15.51 16.53
CA ALA A 16 11.86 14.14 16.45
C ALA A 16 13.39 14.16 16.21
N ALA A 17 14.16 13.69 17.19
CA ALA A 17 15.62 13.66 17.21
C ALA A 17 16.22 12.61 16.24
N GLU A 18 15.39 11.68 15.77
CA GLU A 18 15.78 10.59 14.89
C GLU A 18 14.87 10.58 13.65
N TYR A 19 15.39 10.18 12.49
CA TYR A 19 14.65 10.09 11.21
C TYR A 19 13.65 8.91 11.18
N VAL A 20 13.07 8.56 12.33
CA VAL A 20 12.11 7.45 12.42
C VAL A 20 10.76 7.97 11.91
N ARG A 21 10.35 7.45 10.75
CA ARG A 21 9.03 7.71 10.18
C ARG A 21 8.00 7.04 11.08
N ASP A 22 7.25 7.81 11.86
CA ASP A 22 6.19 7.23 12.69
C ASP A 22 5.07 6.65 11.83
N ASN A 23 4.77 7.33 10.72
CA ASN A 23 3.86 6.88 9.69
C ASN A 23 4.23 7.47 8.31
N HIS A 24 3.69 6.86 7.26
CA HIS A 24 3.76 7.39 5.91
C HIS A 24 2.60 6.90 5.04
N LEU A 25 2.31 7.69 4.01
CA LEU A 25 1.35 7.35 2.98
C LEU A 25 2.09 7.17 1.66
N THR A 26 2.05 5.96 1.13
CA THR A 26 2.52 5.63 -0.22
C THR A 26 1.33 5.71 -1.18
N VAL A 27 1.57 6.32 -2.34
CA VAL A 27 0.58 6.44 -3.40
C VAL A 27 1.21 6.01 -4.71
N SER A 28 0.56 5.08 -5.38
CA SER A 28 0.90 4.63 -6.72
C SER A 28 -0.25 4.90 -7.67
N VAL A 29 0.06 5.33 -8.88
CA VAL A 29 -0.96 5.60 -9.90
C VAL A 29 -0.58 4.98 -11.24
N ASN A 30 -1.59 4.45 -11.93
CA ASN A 30 -1.54 4.14 -13.35
C ASN A 30 -2.46 5.15 -14.08
N PRO A 31 -1.90 6.23 -14.65
CA PRO A 31 -2.67 7.26 -15.33
C PRO A 31 -3.31 6.78 -16.63
N GLU A 32 -2.81 5.69 -17.24
CA GLU A 32 -3.39 5.13 -18.47
C GLU A 32 -4.75 4.48 -18.21
N THR A 33 -4.91 3.86 -17.04
CA THR A 33 -6.18 3.23 -16.62
C THR A 33 -7.08 4.18 -15.84
N GLY A 34 -6.54 5.29 -15.33
CA GLY A 34 -7.29 6.26 -14.52
C GLY A 34 -7.46 5.81 -13.06
N TYR A 35 -6.63 4.86 -12.60
CA TYR A 35 -6.67 4.32 -11.24
C TYR A 35 -5.36 4.55 -10.48
N GLY A 36 -5.46 4.48 -9.16
CA GLY A 36 -4.31 4.41 -8.27
C GLY A 36 -4.68 3.70 -6.97
N ALA A 37 -3.71 3.54 -6.09
CA ALA A 37 -3.90 2.90 -4.80
C ALA A 37 -3.09 3.62 -3.73
N LEU A 38 -3.56 3.52 -2.49
CA LEU A 38 -2.92 4.10 -1.32
C LEU A 38 -2.53 2.99 -0.35
N MET A 39 -1.36 3.13 0.25
CA MET A 39 -0.86 2.26 1.29
C MET A 39 -0.39 3.13 2.45
N TRP A 40 -0.97 2.94 3.62
CA TRP A 40 -0.56 3.61 4.84
C TRP A 40 0.19 2.64 5.74
N CYS A 41 1.36 3.07 6.17
CA CYS A 41 2.32 2.28 6.92
C CYS A 41 2.79 3.05 8.15
N VAL A 42 3.15 2.33 9.20
CA VAL A 42 3.86 2.88 10.37
C VAL A 42 5.22 2.22 10.53
N SER A 43 6.10 2.83 11.32
CA SER A 43 7.32 2.13 11.73
C SER A 43 7.02 0.98 12.68
N ASP A 44 7.90 -0.02 12.68
CA ASP A 44 7.86 -1.14 13.62
C ASP A 44 7.84 -0.68 15.08
N ARG A 45 8.50 0.44 15.39
CA ARG A 45 8.46 1.07 16.71
C ARG A 45 7.04 1.47 17.10
N VAL A 46 6.38 2.26 16.27
CA VAL A 46 5.00 2.72 16.52
C VAL A 46 4.03 1.53 16.54
N ALA A 47 4.24 0.55 15.66
CA ALA A 47 3.48 -0.69 15.66
C ALA A 47 3.62 -1.46 16.99
N ALA A 48 4.84 -1.56 17.54
CA ALA A 48 5.11 -2.23 18.81
C ALA A 48 4.54 -1.46 20.02
N GLU A 49 4.67 -0.12 20.02
CA GLU A 49 4.21 0.74 21.13
C GLU A 49 2.69 0.87 21.18
N ARG A 50 2.03 1.12 20.04
CA ARG A 50 0.59 1.40 19.99
C ARG A 50 -0.25 0.17 19.69
N GLY A 51 0.32 -0.84 19.03
CA GLY A 51 -0.37 -2.09 18.70
C GLY A 51 -1.66 -1.92 17.90
N GLY A 52 -2.42 -3.02 17.77
CA GLY A 52 -3.77 -3.02 17.21
C GLY A 52 -3.83 -2.49 15.78
N VAL A 53 -4.54 -1.38 15.58
CA VAL A 53 -4.69 -0.71 14.28
C VAL A 53 -3.35 -0.22 13.74
N PHE A 54 -2.43 0.20 14.61
CA PHE A 54 -1.09 0.63 14.24
C PHE A 54 -0.15 -0.55 13.97
N GLY A 55 -0.53 -1.78 14.31
CA GLY A 55 0.30 -2.97 14.04
C GLY A 55 0.24 -3.50 12.61
N ARG A 56 -0.38 -2.78 11.66
CA ARG A 56 -0.73 -3.30 10.33
C ARG A 56 -0.44 -2.29 9.23
N VAL A 57 -0.14 -2.82 8.04
CA VAL A 57 -0.22 -2.07 6.79
C VAL A 57 -1.69 -1.97 6.39
N TRP A 58 -2.11 -0.79 5.92
CA TRP A 58 -3.46 -0.55 5.46
C TRP A 58 -3.46 -0.15 4.00
N LEU A 59 -4.33 -0.76 3.21
CA LEU A 59 -4.52 -0.47 1.79
C LEU A 59 -5.85 0.26 1.62
N SER A 60 -5.95 1.13 0.61
CA SER A 60 -7.24 1.67 0.19
C SER A 60 -8.23 0.53 -0.09
N ASP A 61 -9.49 0.73 0.26
CA ASP A 61 -10.54 -0.26 0.01
C ASP A 61 -11.51 0.27 -1.05
N ASN A 62 -11.66 -0.50 -2.13
CA ASN A 62 -12.65 -0.28 -3.17
C ASN A 62 -13.66 -1.43 -3.18
N PRO A 63 -14.89 -1.21 -2.69
CA PRO A 63 -15.93 -2.23 -2.68
C PRO A 63 -16.45 -2.58 -4.09
N ILE A 64 -16.15 -1.75 -5.09
CA ILE A 64 -16.55 -1.92 -6.49
C ILE A 64 -15.29 -1.83 -7.36
N PRO A 65 -14.43 -2.87 -7.34
CA PRO A 65 -13.20 -2.89 -8.13
C PRO A 65 -13.51 -2.84 -9.63
N PRO A 66 -12.58 -2.34 -10.46
CA PRO A 66 -12.69 -2.47 -11.91
C PRO A 66 -12.71 -3.95 -12.33
N ASP A 67 -13.43 -4.26 -13.42
CA ASP A 67 -13.52 -5.62 -13.95
C ASP A 67 -12.18 -6.14 -14.50
N ALA A 68 -11.36 -5.23 -15.04
CA ALA A 68 -10.00 -5.51 -15.47
C ALA A 68 -9.00 -4.97 -14.45
N ASP A 69 -7.91 -5.71 -14.23
CA ASP A 69 -6.83 -5.26 -13.36
C ASP A 69 -6.22 -3.95 -13.92
N PRO A 70 -6.21 -2.85 -13.14
CA PRO A 70 -5.68 -1.58 -13.60
C PRO A 70 -4.14 -1.50 -13.53
N GLU A 71 -3.47 -2.58 -13.11
CA GLU A 71 -2.02 -2.73 -13.09
C GLU A 71 -1.32 -1.62 -12.26
N VAL A 72 -1.88 -1.31 -11.09
CA VAL A 72 -1.28 -0.33 -10.18
C VAL A 72 -0.14 -1.00 -9.39
N VAL A 73 1.08 -0.52 -9.57
CA VAL A 73 2.28 -1.07 -8.92
C VAL A 73 2.30 -0.78 -7.41
N ALA A 74 2.48 -1.82 -6.59
CA ALA A 74 2.64 -1.73 -5.14
C ALA A 74 4.04 -1.27 -4.74
N ASP A 75 5.07 -1.93 -5.27
CA ASP A 75 6.48 -1.58 -5.06
C ASP A 75 7.21 -1.56 -6.42
N PRO A 76 7.79 -0.40 -6.82
CA PRO A 76 8.54 -0.29 -8.06
C PRO A 76 9.78 -1.20 -8.16
N GLY A 77 10.29 -1.68 -7.02
CA GLY A 77 11.50 -2.50 -6.94
C GLY A 77 11.27 -3.99 -7.22
N ASP A 78 10.07 -4.50 -7.00
CA ASP A 78 9.74 -5.92 -7.21
C ASP A 78 8.64 -6.17 -8.26
N GLY A 79 8.01 -5.10 -8.76
CA GLY A 79 6.99 -5.18 -9.80
C GLY A 79 5.66 -5.78 -9.34
N MET A 80 5.47 -5.96 -8.02
CA MET A 80 4.20 -6.44 -7.48
C MET A 80 3.10 -5.41 -7.73
N LEU A 81 1.88 -5.90 -7.97
CA LEU A 81 0.69 -5.08 -8.19
C LEU A 81 -0.19 -5.08 -6.94
N PHE A 82 -0.90 -3.98 -6.72
CA PHE A 82 -2.00 -3.94 -5.75
C PHE A 82 -3.12 -4.88 -6.18
N ASP A 83 -3.77 -5.54 -5.22
CA ASP A 83 -5.05 -6.21 -5.45
C ASP A 83 -6.05 -5.21 -6.07
N PRO A 84 -6.82 -5.56 -7.13
CA PRO A 84 -7.76 -4.65 -7.78
C PRO A 84 -8.80 -4.04 -6.84
N GLY A 85 -9.20 -4.77 -5.80
CA GLY A 85 -10.05 -4.30 -4.70
C GLY A 85 -9.42 -3.19 -3.86
N SER A 86 -8.14 -2.90 -4.05
CA SER A 86 -7.44 -1.78 -3.40
C SER A 86 -7.27 -0.58 -4.31
N THR A 87 -7.69 -0.66 -5.57
CA THR A 87 -7.49 0.38 -6.56
C THR A 87 -8.71 1.29 -6.65
N LEU A 88 -8.49 2.60 -6.67
CA LEU A 88 -9.51 3.63 -6.67
C LEU A 88 -9.37 4.54 -7.89
N PRO A 89 -10.46 5.16 -8.36
CA PRO A 89 -10.39 6.23 -9.35
C PRO A 89 -9.43 7.33 -8.91
N LEU A 90 -8.67 7.92 -9.85
CA LEU A 90 -7.69 8.97 -9.54
C LEU A 90 -8.27 10.18 -8.80
N SER A 91 -9.56 10.49 -9.01
CA SER A 91 -10.25 11.55 -8.26
C SER A 91 -10.26 11.26 -6.76
N SER A 92 -10.55 10.02 -6.37
CA SER A 92 -10.57 9.59 -4.97
C SER A 92 -9.17 9.56 -4.38
N VAL A 93 -8.18 9.11 -5.16
CA VAL A 93 -6.76 9.12 -4.75
C VAL A 93 -6.28 10.55 -4.47
N ARG A 94 -6.58 11.50 -5.37
CA ARG A 94 -6.21 12.91 -5.21
C ARG A 94 -6.89 13.52 -3.99
N ALA A 95 -8.17 13.22 -3.76
CA ALA A 95 -8.91 13.72 -2.61
C ALA A 95 -8.32 13.21 -1.28
N ALA A 96 -8.03 11.92 -1.17
CA ALA A 96 -7.43 11.31 0.02
C ALA A 96 -6.01 11.84 0.29
N LEU A 97 -5.20 12.01 -0.77
CA LEU A 97 -3.87 12.62 -0.65
C LEU A 97 -3.95 14.07 -0.16
N ALA A 98 -4.86 14.87 -0.73
CA ALA A 98 -5.07 16.24 -0.31
C ALA A 98 -5.54 16.34 1.15
N GLU A 99 -6.40 15.41 1.59
CA GLU A 99 -6.81 15.29 2.99
C GLU A 99 -5.60 15.03 3.90
N PHE A 100 -4.79 14.01 3.59
CA PHE A 100 -3.59 13.65 4.37
C PHE A 100 -2.69 14.87 4.59
N CYS A 101 -2.34 15.56 3.51
CA CYS A 101 -1.46 16.74 3.53
C CYS A 101 -2.06 17.94 4.28
N ARG A 102 -3.39 18.10 4.25
CA ARG A 102 -4.10 19.22 4.88
C ARG A 102 -4.27 18.99 6.38
N VAL A 103 -4.69 17.79 6.79
CA VAL A 103 -5.02 17.48 8.18
C VAL A 103 -3.77 17.39 9.04
N ARG A 104 -2.67 16.84 8.50
CA ARG A 104 -1.39 16.70 9.21
C ARG A 104 -1.54 16.05 10.58
N SER A 105 -2.19 14.88 10.60
CA SER A 105 -2.33 14.04 11.79
C SER A 105 -1.43 12.81 11.76
N GLY A 106 -0.85 12.49 10.60
CA GLY A 106 -0.20 11.22 10.29
C GLY A 106 -1.15 10.02 10.23
N GLU A 107 -2.43 10.20 10.56
CA GLU A 107 -3.44 9.16 10.52
C GLU A 107 -3.95 8.93 9.09
N ARG A 108 -4.59 7.78 8.88
CA ARG A 108 -5.20 7.44 7.59
C ARG A 108 -6.28 8.47 7.21
N PRO A 109 -6.32 8.95 5.95
CA PRO A 109 -7.43 9.72 5.41
C PRO A 109 -8.78 9.06 5.65
N GLN A 110 -9.79 9.84 6.04
CA GLN A 110 -11.14 9.36 6.35
C GLN A 110 -12.08 9.41 5.13
N GLY A 111 -11.71 10.13 4.06
CA GLY A 111 -12.48 10.20 2.83
C GLY A 111 -12.53 8.91 2.00
N ILE A 112 -11.83 7.87 2.41
CA ILE A 112 -11.83 6.53 1.80
C ILE A 112 -11.87 5.45 2.88
N ALA A 113 -12.32 4.26 2.48
CA ALA A 113 -12.25 3.06 3.32
C ALA A 113 -10.87 2.41 3.24
N TRP A 114 -10.56 1.58 4.24
CA TRP A 114 -9.27 0.92 4.38
C TRP A 114 -9.43 -0.55 4.75
N VAL A 115 -8.56 -1.38 4.20
CA VAL A 115 -8.46 -2.80 4.51
C VAL A 115 -7.06 -3.13 5.04
N PRO A 116 -6.91 -4.06 6.01
CA PRO A 116 -5.59 -4.57 6.37
C PRO A 116 -4.92 -5.28 5.19
N GLY A 117 -3.62 -5.09 5.02
CA GLY A 117 -2.84 -5.73 3.96
C GLY A 117 -1.38 -5.92 4.32
N ASP A 118 -0.54 -6.08 3.31
CA ASP A 118 0.90 -6.14 3.44
C ASP A 118 1.62 -5.13 2.51
N LEU A 119 2.94 -5.02 2.66
CA LEU A 119 3.77 -4.11 1.86
C LEU A 119 3.80 -4.46 0.36
N ARG A 120 3.27 -5.62 -0.03
CA ARG A 120 3.19 -6.07 -1.44
C ARG A 120 1.84 -5.74 -2.07
N GLY A 121 1.02 -4.93 -1.41
CA GLY A 121 -0.30 -4.52 -1.91
C GLY A 121 -1.35 -5.63 -1.86
N ARG A 122 -1.12 -6.71 -1.10
CA ARG A 122 -2.08 -7.80 -0.95
C ARG A 122 -3.00 -7.55 0.23
N ARG A 123 -4.30 -7.74 0.03
CA ARG A 123 -5.30 -7.60 1.09
C ARG A 123 -5.30 -8.81 2.02
N SER A 124 -5.47 -8.58 3.31
CA SER A 124 -5.53 -9.67 4.32
C SER A 124 -6.90 -10.33 4.40
N ASP A 125 -7.97 -9.66 3.94
CA ASP A 125 -9.33 -10.17 3.93
C ASP A 125 -9.60 -11.15 2.77
N ARG A 126 -8.67 -11.26 1.83
CA ARG A 126 -8.73 -12.18 0.70
C ARG A 126 -7.71 -13.30 0.87
N ARG A 127 -8.15 -14.54 0.66
CA ARG A 127 -7.23 -15.66 0.49
C ARG A 127 -6.52 -15.47 -0.84
N HIS A 128 -5.22 -15.20 -0.77
CA HIS A 128 -4.36 -15.27 -1.94
C HIS A 128 -3.93 -16.73 -2.08
N GLU A 129 -4.31 -17.36 -3.19
CA GLU A 129 -3.74 -18.66 -3.54
C GLU A 129 -2.22 -18.48 -3.65
N ARG A 130 -1.44 -19.22 -2.85
CA ARG A 130 0.00 -19.30 -3.12
C ARG A 130 0.13 -19.89 -4.52
N PRO A 131 0.99 -19.34 -5.40
CA PRO A 131 1.38 -20.08 -6.58
C PRO A 131 1.80 -21.47 -6.10
N VAL A 132 1.20 -22.51 -6.68
CA VAL A 132 1.74 -23.87 -6.55
C VAL A 132 3.14 -23.75 -7.11
N THR A 133 4.13 -23.62 -6.23
CA THR A 133 5.51 -23.91 -6.58
C THR A 133 5.45 -25.35 -7.03
N ALA A 134 5.56 -25.58 -8.34
CA ALA A 134 5.82 -26.90 -8.87
C ALA A 134 6.96 -27.47 -8.02
N ALA A 135 6.64 -28.52 -7.27
CA ALA A 135 7.64 -29.37 -6.67
C ALA A 135 8.43 -29.95 -7.84
N GLY A 136 9.52 -29.28 -8.20
CA GLY A 136 10.51 -29.72 -9.14
C GLY A 136 11.82 -29.81 -8.38
N ASP A 137 12.19 -31.04 -8.04
CA ASP A 137 13.48 -31.51 -7.54
C ASP A 137 14.62 -30.48 -7.52
N TYR A 138 14.90 -29.92 -6.34
CA TYR A 138 16.27 -29.48 -6.01
C TYR A 138 16.99 -30.65 -5.33
N SER A 139 17.47 -31.58 -6.15
CA SER A 139 18.61 -32.40 -5.75
C SER A 139 19.85 -31.52 -5.83
N SER A 140 20.35 -31.08 -4.67
CA SER A 140 21.60 -30.31 -4.55
C SER A 140 22.82 -31.21 -4.80
N PRO A 141 23.76 -30.84 -5.70
CA PRO A 141 25.09 -31.42 -5.70
C PRO A 141 26.09 -30.36 -5.24
N TRP A 142 26.24 -30.21 -3.93
CA TRP A 142 27.44 -29.60 -3.33
C TRP A 142 27.79 -30.37 -2.05
N VAL A 143 28.57 -31.44 -2.24
CA VAL A 143 29.61 -31.92 -1.32
C VAL A 143 30.93 -31.83 -2.09
#